data_AF-A0A3C0KNM1-F1
#
_entry.id   AF-A0A3C0KNM1-F1
#
_cell.length_a   1.000
_cell.length_b   1.000
_cell.length_c   1.000
_cell.angle_alpha   90.00
_cell.angle_beta   90.00
_cell.angle_gamma   90.00
#
_symmetry.space_group_name_H-M   'P 1'
#
loop_
_entity.id
_entity.type
_entity.pdbx_description
1 polymer ?
#
loop_
_entity_poly.entity_id
_entity_poly.type
_entity_poly.pdbx_seq_one_letter_code
_entity_poly.pdbx_strand_id
1 'polypeptide(L)' 'MNKKYKVEWAAVAEVDLKQIIDYIAIDSPGNALQIPENVRQKASGLYALPERGRIIPELHGQGRRDK' A
#
# COMPACT_ATOMS: atom_id res chain seq x y z
N MET A 1 -20.90 7.78 13.91
CA MET A 1 -19.65 7.27 14.50
C MET A 1 -18.65 7.04 13.38
N ASN A 2 -17.50 7.73 13.39
CA ASN A 2 -16.48 7.53 12.35
C ASN A 2 -15.65 6.29 12.71
N LYS A 3 -15.97 5.14 12.11
CA LYS A 3 -15.21 3.89 12.34
C LYS A 3 -13.80 4.09 11.80
N LYS A 4 -12.82 3.92 12.67
CA LYS A 4 -11.40 4.07 12.38
C LYS A 4 -10.81 2.67 12.20
N TYR A 5 -10.26 2.39 11.02
CA TYR A 5 -9.70 1.08 10.70
C TYR A 5 -8.18 1.09 10.83
N LYS A 6 -7.60 0.08 11.49
CA LYS A 6 -6.15 -0.06 11.54
C LYS A 6 -5.66 -0.57 10.19
N VAL A 7 -4.66 0.11 9.62
CA VAL A 7 -3.97 -0.34 8.40
C VAL A 7 -2.81 -1.23 8.84
N GLU A 8 -2.85 -2.49 8.43
CA GLU A 8 -1.78 -3.46 8.67
C GLU A 8 -1.17 -3.87 7.33
N TRP A 9 0.16 -4.04 7.32
CA TRP A 9 0.91 -4.42 6.13
C TRP A 9 1.24 -5.91 6.20
N ALA A 10 1.00 -6.63 5.11
CA ALA A 10 1.52 -7.98 4.96
C ALA A 10 3.04 -7.93 4.84
N ALA A 11 3.73 -8.93 5.40
CA ALA A 11 5.19 -9.03 5.29
C ALA A 11 5.66 -9.02 3.82
N VAL A 12 4.90 -9.66 2.92
CA VAL A 12 5.17 -9.63 1.47
C VAL A 12 5.07 -8.20 0.91
N ALA A 13 4.09 -7.41 1.34
CA ALA A 13 3.93 -6.04 0.87
C ALA A 13 5.09 -5.13 1.32
N GLU A 14 5.68 -5.39 2.49
CA GLU A 14 6.88 -4.69 2.95
C GLU A 14 8.10 -5.03 2.08
N VAL A 15 8.28 -6.31 1.76
CA VAL A 15 9.36 -6.78 0.86
C VAL A 15 9.18 -6.19 -0.55
N ASP A 16 7.96 -6.21 -1.09
CA ASP A 16 7.66 -5.63 -2.40
C ASP A 16 7.98 -4.13 -2.43
N LEU A 17 7.59 -3.39 -1.39
CA LEU A 17 7.88 -1.96 -1.30
C LEU A 17 9.38 -1.68 -1.27
N LYS A 18 10.14 -2.49 -0.53
CA LYS A 18 11.60 -2.39 -0.49
C LYS A 18 12.23 -2.63 -1.86
N GLN A 19 11.79 -3.68 -2.57
CA GLN A 19 12.29 -3.97 -3.92
C GLN A 19 12.02 -2.84 -4.92
N ILE A 20 10.84 -2.20 -4.84
CA ILE A 20 10.51 -1.04 -5.67
C ILE A 20 11.45 0.14 -5.38
N ILE A 21 11.71 0.42 -4.09
CA ILE A 21 12.62 1.50 -3.68
C ILE A 21 14.04 1.21 -4.16
N ASP A 22 14.53 -0.01 -3.93
CA ASP A 22 15.87 -0.42 -4.33
C ASP A 22 16.06 -0.30 -5.85
N TYR A 23 15.05 -0.72 -6.63
CA TYR A 23 15.08 -0.59 -8.09
C TYR A 23 15.18 0.88 -8.54
N ILE A 24 14.38 1.76 -7.94
CA ILE A 24 14.34 3.19 -8.30
C ILE A 24 15.61 3.91 -7.82
N ALA A 25 16.19 3.48 -6.71
CA ALA A 25 17.42 4.06 -6.16
C ALA A 25 18.64 3.84 -7.08
N ILE A 26 18.62 2.84 -7.96
CA ILE A 26 19.68 2.61 -8.95
C ILE A 26 19.82 3.79 -9.91
N ASP A 27 18.68 4.39 -10.31
CA ASP A 27 18.64 5.49 -11.28
C ASP A 27 18.49 6.87 -10.60
N SER A 28 17.68 6.96 -9.54
CA SER A 28 17.44 8.20 -8.82
C SER A 28 17.20 7.96 -7.32
N PRO A 29 18.26 7.99 -6.50
CA PRO A 29 18.18 7.89 -5.05
C PRO A 29 17.27 8.95 -4.42
N GLY A 30 17.25 10.16 -4.98
CA GLY A 30 16.41 11.26 -4.51
C GLY A 30 14.92 10.95 -4.66
N ASN A 31 14.53 10.37 -5.80
CA ASN A 31 13.15 9.95 -6.05
C ASN A 31 12.77 8.76 -5.16
N ALA A 32 13.70 7.81 -4.95
CA ALA A 32 13.47 6.64 -4.12
C ALA A 32 13.10 7.01 -2.68
N LEU A 33 13.65 8.09 -2.13
CA LEU A 33 13.33 8.58 -0.78
C LEU A 33 11.90 9.11 -0.64
N GLN A 34 11.29 9.61 -1.71
CA GLN A 34 9.93 10.19 -1.66
C GLN A 34 8.82 9.13 -1.77
N ILE A 35 9.13 7.96 -2.34
CA ILE A 35 8.15 6.90 -2.58
C ILE A 35 7.56 6.30 -1.28
N PRO A 36 8.35 5.94 -0.26
CA PRO A 36 7.80 5.41 0.99
C PRO A 36 6.80 6.38 1.63
N GLU A 37 7.11 7.67 1.62
CA GLU A 37 6.26 8.73 2.18
C GLU A 37 4.93 8.81 1.44
N ASN A 38 4.98 8.84 0.11
CA ASN A 38 3.81 8.89 -0.75
C ASN A 38 2.91 7.65 -0.61
N VAL A 39 3.52 6.46 -0.49
CA VAL A 39 2.80 5.20 -0.30
C VAL A 39 2.11 5.18 1.07
N ARG A 40 2.79 5.61 2.13
CA ARG A 40 2.20 5.75 3.48
C ARG A 40 1.05 6.75 3.51
N GLN A 41 1.20 7.91 2.88
CA GLN A 41 0.13 8.92 2.79
C GLN A 41 -1.09 8.42 2.03
N LYS A 42 -0.91 7.66 0.95
CA LYS A 42 -2.04 7.05 0.23
C LYS A 42 -2.73 5.98 1.06
N ALA A 43 -1.96 5.15 1.78
CA ALA A 43 -2.47 4.09 2.64
C ALA A 43 -3.19 4.62 3.88
N SER A 44 -2.74 5.74 4.47
CA SER A 44 -3.39 6.34 5.64
C SER A 44 -4.83 6.77 5.37
N GLY A 45 -5.21 7.03 4.12
CA GLY A 45 -6.60 7.30 3.75
C GLY A 45 -7.54 6.09 3.90
N LEU A 46 -7.01 4.86 3.94
CA LEU A 46 -7.79 3.64 4.20
C LEU A 46 -8.28 3.57 5.65
N TYR A 47 -7.63 4.30 6.56
CA TYR A 47 -8.07 4.43 7.95
C TYR A 47 -9.49 5.00 8.08
N ALA A 48 -9.86 5.91 7.17
CA ALA A 48 -11.17 6.57 7.14
C ALA A 48 -12.11 5.95 6.08
N LEU A 49 -11.58 5.43 4.98
CA LEU A 49 -12.34 4.88 3.86
C LEU A 49 -11.67 3.59 3.35
N PRO A 50 -11.86 2.44 4.03
CA PRO A 50 -11.22 1.17 3.65
C PRO A 50 -11.58 0.73 2.23
N GLU A 51 -12.79 1.08 1.76
CA GLU A 51 -13.31 0.74 0.44
C GLU A 51 -12.91 1.72 -0.67
N ARG A 52 -12.04 2.70 -0.40
CA ARG A 52 -11.66 3.73 -1.41
C ARG A 52 -10.87 3.15 -2.61
N GLY A 53 -10.48 1.88 -2.54
CA GLY A 53 -9.82 1.19 -3.65
C GLY A 53 -10.78 0.34 -4.48
N ARG A 54 -10.50 0.20 -5.77
CA ARG A 54 -11.22 -0.73 -6.67
C ARG A 54 -10.98 -2.19 -6.29
N ILE A 55 -12.05 -2.94 -6.02
CA ILE A 55 -11.98 -4.41 -5.92
C ILE A 55 -11.68 -4.95 -7.32
N ILE A 56 -10.66 -5.81 -7.43
CA ILE A 56 -10.28 -6.48 -8.68
C ILE A 56 -10.88 -7.89 -8.62
N PRO A 57 -11.99 -8.17 -9.35
CA PRO A 57 -12.70 -9.44 -9.26
C PRO A 57 -11.83 -10.66 -9.60
N GLU A 58 -10.83 -10.48 -10.44
CA GLU A 58 -9.89 -11.51 -10.88
C GLU A 58 -8.94 -11.97 -9.75
N LEU A 59 -8.88 -11.23 -8.64
CA LEU A 59 -8.06 -11.54 -7.46
C LEU A 59 -8.88 -12.04 -6.25
N HIS A 60 -10.18 -12.28 -6.43
CA HIS A 60 -11.06 -12.77 -5.36
C HIS A 60 -10.63 -14.18 -4.93
N GLY A 61 -10.46 -14.40 -3.62
CA GLY A 61 -10.06 -15.70 -3.05
C GLY A 61 -8.57 -15.91 -2.74
N GLN A 62 -7.70 -14.93 -3.02
CA GLN A 62 -6.27 -14.96 -2.64
C GLN A 62 -5.94 -14.06 -1.44
N GLY A 63 -6.93 -13.77 -0.57
CA GLY A 63 -6.78 -12.85 0.56
C GLY A 63 -6.73 -11.37 0.15
N ARG A 64 -7.26 -11.03 -1.03
CA ARG A 64 -7.34 -9.65 -1.53
C ARG A 64 -8.81 -9.21 -1.58
N ARG A 65 -9.13 -8.31 -0.63
CA ARG A 65 -10.42 -7.62 -0.40
C ARG A 65 -11.63 -8.55 -0.38
N ASP A 66 -11.75 -9.23 0.75
CA ASP A 66 -12.97 -9.91 1.17
C ASP A 66 -13.91 -8.90 1.87
N LYS A 67 -15.20 -9.17 1.72
CA LYS A 67 -16.37 -8.32 2.01
C LYS A 67 -16.63 -8.09 3.50
#